data_AF-A0A5N9HHH9-F1
#
_entry.id   AF-A0A5N9HHH9-F1
#
_cell.length_a   1.000
_cell.length_b   1.000
_cell.length_c   1.000
_cell.angle_alpha   90.00
_cell.angle_beta   90.00
_cell.angle_gamma   90.00
#
_symmetry.space_group_name_H-M   'P 1'
#
loop_
_entity.id
_entity.type
_entity.pdbx_description
1 polymer ?
#
loop_
_entity_poly.entity_id
_entity_poly.type
_entity_poly.pdbx_seq_one_letter_code
_entity_poly.pdbx_strand_id
1 'polypeptide(L)'
;MKNSILPFDVVLRLLSFGEITECTSTETGSNYTFYLKLSDENGNSCEAVYKPMLGEVPLWDFEPETLYLREYASYLVSEYLNWNLIPPTTIRVGPFGIGSVQYRVDFLKDENFFTLRDDYPDIMKKICLFDIITNNADRKGSHCIQDSNNSIWSIDHGICFNEEYKLRTVIWDYMLEIIPTELLKELQDLDDSFNNKNG
;
A
#
# COMPACT_ATOMS: atom_id res chain seq x y z
N MET A 1 -25.70 -7.57 5.77
CA MET A 1 -25.45 -6.43 6.68
C MET A 1 -24.76 -5.38 5.84
N LYS A 2 -25.26 -4.13 5.82
CA LYS A 2 -24.64 -3.06 5.04
C LYS A 2 -23.28 -2.75 5.69
N ASN A 3 -22.18 -3.09 5.02
CA ASN A 3 -20.87 -2.55 5.38
C ASN A 3 -20.95 -1.04 5.14
N SER A 4 -21.34 -0.28 6.16
CA SER A 4 -21.12 1.16 6.15
C SER A 4 -19.62 1.36 6.12
N ILE A 5 -19.12 1.90 5.01
CA ILE A 5 -17.70 2.23 4.85
C ILE A 5 -17.36 3.20 5.98
N LEU A 6 -16.43 2.81 6.85
CA LEU A 6 -15.97 3.67 7.92
C LEU A 6 -15.27 4.90 7.31
N PRO A 7 -15.48 6.11 7.87
CA PRO A 7 -14.71 7.28 7.47
C PRO A 7 -13.20 7.03 7.55
N PHE A 8 -12.43 7.61 6.64
CA PHE A 8 -10.98 7.42 6.55
C PHE A 8 -10.24 7.74 7.86
N ASP A 9 -10.64 8.81 8.54
CA ASP A 9 -10.06 9.21 9.82
C ASP A 9 -10.36 8.19 10.94
N VAL A 10 -11.54 7.55 10.90
CA VAL A 10 -11.88 6.46 11.81
C VAL A 10 -11.02 5.23 11.53
N VAL A 11 -10.85 4.87 10.26
CA VAL A 11 -9.99 3.74 9.85
C VAL A 11 -8.55 3.96 10.33
N LEU A 12 -7.94 5.12 10.05
CA LEU A 12 -6.58 5.41 10.51
C LEU A 12 -6.42 5.38 12.03
N ARG A 13 -7.42 5.88 12.78
CA ARG A 13 -7.43 5.79 14.25
C ARG A 13 -7.50 4.34 14.71
N LEU A 14 -8.35 3.51 14.12
CA LEU A 14 -8.42 2.08 14.45
C LEU A 14 -7.11 1.36 14.14
N LEU A 15 -6.52 1.60 12.96
CA LEU A 15 -5.25 1.01 12.59
C LEU A 15 -4.13 1.41 13.56
N SER A 16 -4.14 2.64 14.08
CA SER A 16 -3.09 3.15 14.95
C SER A 16 -3.30 2.75 16.41
N PHE A 17 -4.53 2.84 16.91
CA PHE A 17 -4.83 2.77 18.35
C PHE A 17 -5.92 1.76 18.73
N GLY A 18 -6.63 1.18 17.75
CA GLY A 18 -7.66 0.18 18.00
C GLY A 18 -7.10 -1.05 18.71
N GLU A 19 -7.86 -1.57 19.66
CA GLU A 19 -7.54 -2.79 20.39
C GLU A 19 -7.49 -3.96 19.42
N ILE A 20 -6.44 -4.78 19.54
CA ILE A 20 -6.28 -5.99 18.73
C ILE A 20 -7.08 -7.11 19.40
N THR A 21 -8.25 -7.42 18.85
CA THR A 21 -9.16 -8.44 19.40
C THR A 21 -8.92 -9.82 18.80
N GLU A 22 -8.36 -9.89 17.59
CA GLU A 22 -7.98 -11.14 16.93
C GLU A 22 -6.68 -10.94 16.16
N CYS A 23 -5.84 -11.98 16.12
CA CYS A 23 -4.60 -12.02 15.34
C CYS A 23 -4.40 -13.43 14.80
N THR A 24 -4.43 -13.57 13.47
CA THR A 24 -4.43 -14.87 12.79
C THR A 24 -3.37 -14.86 11.70
N SER A 25 -2.51 -15.87 11.64
CA SER A 25 -1.48 -15.96 10.59
C SER A 25 -2.12 -16.23 9.22
N THR A 26 -1.54 -15.65 8.18
CA THR A 26 -1.91 -15.92 6.79
C THR A 26 -0.97 -16.98 6.21
N GLU A 27 -1.49 -17.89 5.39
CA GLU A 27 -0.69 -18.95 4.75
C GLU A 27 0.04 -18.48 3.48
N THR A 28 -0.05 -17.19 3.15
CA THR A 28 0.33 -16.65 1.83
C THR A 28 1.48 -15.65 1.92
N GLY A 29 2.52 -15.87 1.11
CA GLY A 29 3.67 -14.97 0.98
C GLY A 29 4.96 -15.55 1.55
N SER A 30 6.09 -14.92 1.23
CA SER A 30 7.41 -15.30 1.76
C SER A 30 7.68 -14.73 3.15
N ASN A 31 7.08 -13.58 3.48
CA ASN A 31 7.16 -12.93 4.79
C ASN A 31 5.98 -13.34 5.69
N TYR A 32 6.19 -13.40 7.00
CA TYR A 32 5.09 -13.63 7.94
C TYR A 32 4.12 -12.44 7.91
N THR A 33 2.88 -12.73 7.55
CA THR A 33 1.78 -11.77 7.47
C THR A 33 0.61 -12.27 8.30
N PHE A 34 -0.09 -11.35 8.99
CA PHE A 34 -1.19 -11.66 9.89
C PHE A 34 -2.43 -10.84 9.54
N TYR A 35 -3.62 -11.43 9.72
CA TYR A 35 -4.88 -10.72 9.77
C TYR A 35 -5.17 -10.30 11.21
N LEU A 36 -5.51 -9.03 11.38
CA LEU A 36 -5.95 -8.46 12.64
C LEU A 36 -7.43 -8.06 12.56
N LYS A 37 -8.14 -8.24 13.67
CA LYS A 37 -9.39 -7.51 13.93
C LYS A 37 -9.15 -6.44 14.97
N LEU A 38 -9.55 -5.22 14.64
CA LEU A 38 -9.34 -4.03 15.44
C LEU A 38 -10.68 -3.46 15.86
N SER A 39 -10.80 -3.00 17.10
CA SER A 39 -12.00 -2.31 17.59
C SER A 39 -11.65 -1.11 18.47
N ASP A 40 -12.57 -0.15 18.54
CA ASP A 40 -12.52 0.95 19.51
C ASP A 40 -13.68 0.87 20.52
N GLU A 41 -13.62 1.74 21.52
CA GLU A 41 -14.65 1.88 22.56
C GLU A 41 -16.01 2.37 22.03
N ASN A 42 -16.04 2.95 20.83
CA ASN A 42 -17.25 3.45 20.18
C ASN A 42 -17.99 2.37 19.38
N GLY A 43 -17.48 1.13 19.41
CA GLY A 43 -18.04 0.00 18.68
C GLY A 43 -17.69 -0.03 17.20
N ASN A 44 -16.75 0.82 16.74
CA ASN A 44 -16.21 0.71 15.40
C ASN A 44 -15.23 -0.46 15.34
N SER A 45 -15.21 -1.17 14.21
CA SER A 45 -14.23 -2.22 13.98
C SER A 45 -13.78 -2.27 12.52
N CYS A 46 -12.54 -2.71 12.31
CA CYS A 46 -12.01 -2.95 10.98
C CYS A 46 -11.06 -4.15 11.00
N GLU A 47 -10.81 -4.69 9.81
CA GLU A 47 -9.81 -5.71 9.60
C GLU A 47 -8.55 -5.08 9.01
N ALA A 48 -7.39 -5.64 9.36
CA ALA A 48 -6.11 -5.14 8.91
C ALA A 48 -5.15 -6.28 8.56
N VAL A 49 -4.22 -5.99 7.66
CA VAL A 49 -3.04 -6.81 7.38
C VAL A 49 -1.88 -6.26 8.20
N TYR A 50 -1.23 -7.12 8.97
CA TYR A 50 -0.08 -6.79 9.81
C TYR A 50 1.16 -7.53 9.34
N LYS A 51 2.22 -6.77 9.05
CA LYS A 51 3.54 -7.28 8.66
C LYS A 51 4.58 -6.85 9.72
N PRO A 52 4.91 -7.71 10.70
CA PRO A 52 5.94 -7.43 11.70
C PRO A 52 7.33 -7.35 11.09
N MET A 53 8.17 -6.48 11.66
CA MET A 53 9.60 -6.40 11.39
C MET A 53 10.31 -7.76 11.57
N LEU A 54 10.02 -8.46 12.68
CA LEU A 54 10.59 -9.78 12.98
C LEU A 54 10.02 -10.91 12.09
N GLY A 55 8.99 -10.62 11.29
CA GLY A 55 8.40 -11.56 10.33
C GLY A 55 9.03 -11.51 8.95
N GLU A 56 9.99 -10.61 8.73
CA GLU A 56 10.66 -10.45 7.45
C GLU A 56 11.60 -11.64 7.19
N VAL A 57 11.52 -12.18 5.98
CA VAL A 57 12.54 -13.05 5.42
C VAL A 57 13.57 -12.15 4.74
N PRO A 58 14.85 -12.19 5.18
CA PRO A 58 15.88 -11.33 4.62
C PRO A 58 16.01 -11.49 3.10
N LEU A 59 16.07 -10.37 2.39
CA LEU A 59 16.42 -10.29 0.98
C LEU A 59 17.87 -9.82 0.87
N TRP A 60 18.63 -10.39 -0.05
CA TRP A 60 20.07 -10.10 -0.18
C TRP A 60 20.34 -8.65 -0.61
N ASP A 61 19.36 -7.99 -1.23
CA ASP A 61 19.46 -6.65 -1.82
C ASP A 61 18.59 -5.60 -1.12
N PHE A 62 18.01 -5.91 0.05
CA PHE A 62 17.30 -4.95 0.88
C PHE A 62 17.86 -4.97 2.30
N GLU A 63 17.89 -3.81 2.94
CA GLU A 63 18.26 -3.71 4.35
C GLU A 63 17.26 -4.53 5.19
N PRO A 64 17.72 -5.52 5.98
CA PRO A 64 16.85 -6.33 6.83
C PRO A 64 16.03 -5.47 7.80
N GLU A 65 14.86 -5.95 8.23
CA GLU A 65 14.04 -5.28 9.25
C GLU A 65 13.48 -3.91 8.80
N THR A 66 13.33 -3.70 7.49
CA THR A 66 12.86 -2.42 6.92
C THR A 66 11.75 -2.55 5.87
N LEU A 67 11.27 -3.75 5.54
CA LEU A 67 10.21 -3.91 4.53
C LEU A 67 8.89 -3.28 5.00
N TYR A 68 8.56 -3.36 6.29
CA TYR A 68 7.37 -2.71 6.83
C TYR A 68 7.43 -1.17 6.73
N LEU A 69 8.62 -0.57 6.79
CA LEU A 69 8.82 0.87 6.59
C LEU A 69 8.49 1.28 5.16
N ARG A 70 8.75 0.41 4.19
CA ARG A 70 8.50 0.64 2.76
C ARG A 70 7.02 0.58 2.43
N GLU A 71 6.28 -0.31 3.08
CA GLU A 71 4.80 -0.31 3.01
C GLU A 71 4.23 1.03 3.46
N TYR A 72 4.70 1.53 4.61
CA TYR A 72 4.23 2.80 5.17
C TYR A 72 4.69 4.00 4.33
N ALA A 73 5.96 4.03 3.90
CA ALA A 73 6.48 5.08 3.03
C ALA A 73 5.70 5.16 1.71
N SER A 74 5.35 4.02 1.13
CA SER A 74 4.54 3.97 -0.10
C SER A 74 3.17 4.59 0.14
N TYR A 75 2.51 4.23 1.23
CA TYR A 75 1.25 4.85 1.63
C TYR A 75 1.38 6.38 1.77
N LEU A 76 2.43 6.87 2.46
CA LEU A 76 2.67 8.31 2.61
C LEU A 76 2.87 9.04 1.28
N VAL A 77 3.62 8.45 0.33
CA VAL A 77 3.79 9.03 -1.01
C VAL A 77 2.45 9.08 -1.75
N SER A 78 1.66 7.99 -1.71
CA SER A 78 0.36 7.97 -2.37
C SER A 78 -0.65 8.94 -1.75
N GLU A 79 -0.59 9.15 -0.43
CA GLU A 79 -1.44 10.11 0.27
C GLU A 79 -1.03 11.54 -0.12
N TYR A 80 0.26 11.86 -0.08
CA TYR A 80 0.76 13.19 -0.41
C TYR A 80 0.36 13.61 -1.82
N LEU A 81 0.46 12.68 -2.78
CA LEU A 81 0.04 12.89 -4.17
C LEU A 81 -1.49 12.94 -4.34
N ASN A 82 -2.25 12.65 -3.28
CA ASN A 82 -3.71 12.49 -3.30
C ASN A 82 -4.19 11.51 -4.37
N TRP A 83 -3.36 10.51 -4.68
CA TRP A 83 -3.70 9.48 -5.67
C TRP A 83 -4.58 8.39 -5.07
N ASN A 84 -4.58 8.25 -3.74
CA ASN A 84 -5.42 7.31 -3.01
C ASN A 84 -5.30 5.85 -3.53
N LEU A 85 -4.10 5.44 -3.95
CA LEU A 85 -3.85 4.11 -4.52
C LEU A 85 -3.63 3.06 -3.43
N ILE A 86 -3.04 3.44 -2.30
CA ILE A 86 -2.61 2.49 -1.27
C ILE A 86 -3.59 2.55 -0.11
N PRO A 87 -4.08 1.40 0.39
CA PRO A 87 -4.97 1.39 1.54
C PRO A 87 -4.34 2.08 2.76
N PRO A 88 -5.15 2.68 3.65
CA PRO A 88 -4.67 3.31 4.87
C PRO A 88 -3.66 2.42 5.61
N THR A 89 -2.48 2.95 5.89
CA THR A 89 -1.37 2.19 6.51
C THR A 89 -0.74 3.00 7.63
N THR A 90 -0.39 2.35 8.73
CA THR A 90 0.33 2.96 9.85
C THR A 90 1.43 2.02 10.35
N ILE A 91 2.30 2.52 11.22
CA ILE A 91 3.28 1.70 11.95
C ILE A 91 2.89 1.70 13.42
N ARG A 92 2.84 0.51 14.02
CA ARG A 92 2.68 0.39 15.46
C ARG A 92 3.24 -0.92 16.00
N VAL A 93 3.28 -1.02 17.32
CA VAL A 93 3.58 -2.28 18.01
C VAL A 93 2.34 -3.16 18.02
N GLY A 94 2.44 -4.32 17.39
CA GLY A 94 1.45 -5.41 17.41
C GLY A 94 1.92 -6.61 18.24
N PRO A 95 1.24 -7.77 18.12
CA PRO A 95 1.52 -8.95 18.94
C PRO A 95 2.93 -9.55 18.72
N PHE A 96 3.55 -9.25 17.57
CA PHE A 96 4.86 -9.76 17.17
C PHE A 96 5.91 -8.64 16.99
N GLY A 97 5.79 -7.55 17.74
CA GLY A 97 6.73 -6.42 17.70
C GLY A 97 6.23 -5.24 16.88
N ILE A 98 7.15 -4.37 16.43
CA ILE A 98 6.81 -3.26 15.54
C ILE A 98 6.55 -3.78 14.12
N GLY A 99 5.61 -3.17 13.41
CA GLY A 99 5.36 -3.47 12.00
C GLY A 99 4.32 -2.55 11.37
N SER A 100 4.10 -2.74 10.07
CA SER A 100 3.08 -2.02 9.32
C SER A 100 1.71 -2.66 9.54
N VAL A 101 0.69 -1.85 9.79
CA VAL A 101 -0.72 -2.25 9.91
C VAL A 101 -1.50 -1.51 8.83
N GLN A 102 -1.99 -2.25 7.84
CA GLN A 102 -2.68 -1.73 6.66
C GLN A 102 -4.14 -2.18 6.66
N TYR A 103 -5.08 -1.31 6.32
CA TYR A 103 -6.49 -1.66 6.17
C TYR A 103 -6.67 -2.83 5.19
N ARG A 104 -7.41 -3.86 5.62
CA ARG A 104 -7.75 -5.00 4.76
C ARG A 104 -8.91 -4.61 3.86
N VAL A 105 -8.62 -4.38 2.59
CA VAL A 105 -9.64 -4.16 1.56
C VAL A 105 -10.34 -5.49 1.27
N ASP A 106 -11.67 -5.51 1.34
CA ASP A 106 -12.45 -6.60 0.76
C ASP A 106 -12.54 -6.39 -0.76
N PHE A 107 -11.88 -7.26 -1.52
CA PHE A 107 -11.75 -7.14 -2.96
C PHE A 107 -12.38 -8.30 -3.74
N LEU A 108 -12.69 -8.03 -5.01
CA LEU A 108 -13.20 -9.00 -5.97
C LEU A 108 -12.07 -9.95 -6.38
N LYS A 109 -12.20 -11.24 -6.05
CA LYS A 109 -11.10 -12.23 -6.21
C LYS A 109 -10.66 -12.48 -7.64
N ASP A 110 -11.56 -12.26 -8.60
CA ASP A 110 -11.29 -12.46 -10.02
C ASP A 110 -10.65 -11.21 -10.67
N GLU A 111 -10.62 -10.08 -9.95
CA GLU A 111 -10.06 -8.83 -10.44
C GLU A 111 -8.57 -8.71 -10.17
N ASN A 112 -7.82 -8.29 -11.19
CA ASN A 112 -6.40 -7.99 -11.13
C ASN A 112 -6.02 -7.00 -12.24
N PHE A 113 -4.75 -6.62 -12.35
CA PHE A 113 -4.28 -5.72 -13.41
C PHE A 113 -4.82 -6.08 -14.81
N PHE A 114 -4.79 -7.37 -15.20
CA PHE A 114 -5.14 -7.78 -16.55
C PHE A 114 -6.63 -7.66 -16.87
N THR A 115 -7.51 -7.74 -15.86
CA THR A 115 -8.95 -7.54 -16.01
C THR A 115 -9.32 -6.06 -15.92
N LEU A 116 -8.58 -5.29 -15.10
CA LEU A 116 -8.90 -3.90 -14.79
C LEU A 116 -8.31 -2.89 -15.80
N ARG A 117 -7.26 -3.25 -16.55
CA ARG A 117 -6.47 -2.28 -17.33
C ARG A 117 -7.22 -1.53 -18.43
N ASP A 118 -8.24 -2.16 -19.01
CA ASP A 118 -9.02 -1.56 -20.11
C ASP A 118 -10.11 -0.63 -19.57
N ASP A 119 -10.66 -0.94 -18.39
CA ASP A 119 -11.74 -0.17 -17.76
C ASP A 119 -11.23 0.98 -16.89
N TYR A 120 -10.00 0.88 -16.35
CA TYR A 120 -9.40 1.87 -15.45
C TYR A 120 -8.01 2.37 -15.92
N PRO A 121 -7.84 2.80 -17.20
CA PRO A 121 -6.54 3.13 -17.75
C PRO A 121 -5.85 4.29 -17.01
N ASP A 122 -6.59 5.29 -16.54
CA ASP A 122 -6.03 6.44 -15.83
C ASP A 122 -5.43 6.04 -14.47
N ILE A 123 -6.07 5.10 -13.76
CA ILE A 123 -5.55 4.60 -12.49
C ILE A 123 -4.34 3.70 -12.73
N MET A 124 -4.37 2.85 -13.75
CA MET A 124 -3.22 2.00 -14.09
C MET A 124 -2.00 2.83 -14.51
N LYS A 125 -2.20 3.96 -15.20
CA LYS A 125 -1.14 4.94 -15.47
C LYS A 125 -0.54 5.51 -14.18
N LYS A 126 -1.38 5.86 -13.19
CA LYS A 126 -0.89 6.31 -11.88
C LYS A 126 -0.13 5.22 -11.14
N ILE A 127 -0.59 3.97 -11.13
CA ILE A 127 0.13 2.85 -10.50
C ILE A 127 1.46 2.59 -11.22
N CYS A 128 1.49 2.63 -12.55
CA CYS A 128 2.71 2.51 -13.34
C CYS A 128 3.72 3.63 -12.99
N LEU A 129 3.26 4.88 -12.92
CA LEU A 129 4.10 6.01 -12.55
C LEU A 129 4.57 5.90 -11.09
N PHE A 130 3.70 5.42 -10.19
CA PHE A 130 4.03 5.14 -8.80
C PHE A 130 5.15 4.10 -8.68
N ASP A 131 5.11 3.02 -9.47
CA ASP A 131 6.17 2.01 -9.49
C ASP A 131 7.50 2.61 -9.92
N ILE A 132 7.50 3.52 -10.90
CA ILE A 132 8.71 4.20 -11.37
C ILE A 132 9.31 5.07 -10.27
N ILE A 133 8.53 5.97 -9.67
CA ILE A 133 9.04 6.93 -8.66
C ILE A 133 9.42 6.26 -7.34
N THR A 134 8.79 5.13 -7.01
CA THR A 134 9.11 4.34 -5.81
C THR A 134 10.09 3.21 -6.09
N ASN A 135 10.55 3.04 -7.34
CA ASN A 135 11.45 1.96 -7.75
C ASN A 135 10.94 0.58 -7.28
N ASN A 136 9.66 0.30 -7.53
CA ASN A 136 9.01 -0.94 -7.10
C ASN A 136 9.61 -2.14 -7.84
N ALA A 137 10.18 -3.07 -7.09
CA ALA A 137 10.88 -4.23 -7.64
C ALA A 137 10.05 -5.53 -7.61
N ASP A 138 8.74 -5.50 -7.36
CA ASP A 138 7.89 -6.69 -7.37
C ASP A 138 6.41 -6.42 -7.71
N ARG A 139 6.09 -5.46 -8.60
CA ARG A 139 4.68 -5.29 -9.00
C ARG A 139 4.20 -6.50 -9.81
N LYS A 140 3.23 -7.23 -9.24
CA LYS A 140 2.49 -8.33 -9.89
C LYS A 140 1.07 -7.89 -10.22
N GLY A 141 0.42 -8.57 -11.16
CA GLY A 141 -0.94 -8.23 -11.57
C GLY A 141 -1.94 -8.34 -10.42
N SER A 142 -1.76 -9.33 -9.54
CA SER A 142 -2.56 -9.54 -8.32
C SER A 142 -2.38 -8.46 -7.26
N HIS A 143 -1.45 -7.51 -7.44
CA HIS A 143 -1.26 -6.40 -6.51
C HIS A 143 -2.18 -5.22 -6.85
N CYS A 144 -2.84 -5.23 -8.01
CA CYS A 144 -3.91 -4.29 -8.34
C CYS A 144 -5.22 -4.99 -8.03
N ILE A 145 -6.02 -4.46 -7.11
CA ILE A 145 -7.27 -5.07 -6.66
C ILE A 145 -8.41 -4.06 -6.77
N GLN A 146 -9.63 -4.55 -6.94
CA GLN A 146 -10.83 -3.72 -6.96
C GLN A 146 -11.75 -4.09 -5.80
N ASP A 147 -12.22 -3.09 -5.06
CA ASP A 147 -13.21 -3.29 -4.00
C ASP A 147 -14.66 -3.34 -4.55
N SER A 148 -15.61 -3.72 -3.69
CA SER A 148 -17.03 -3.77 -4.07
C SER A 148 -17.66 -2.41 -4.45
N ASN A 149 -16.96 -1.29 -4.23
CA ASN A 149 -17.38 0.06 -4.58
C ASN A 149 -16.70 0.57 -5.86
N ASN A 150 -15.99 -0.31 -6.60
CA ASN A 150 -15.19 0.00 -7.79
C ASN A 150 -13.96 0.86 -7.54
N SER A 151 -13.51 1.01 -6.29
CA SER A 151 -12.23 1.66 -6.00
C SER A 151 -11.09 0.70 -6.33
N ILE A 152 -10.06 1.23 -7.01
CA ILE A 152 -8.88 0.46 -7.36
C ILE A 152 -7.78 0.74 -6.34
N TRP A 153 -7.19 -0.33 -5.83
CA TRP A 153 -6.12 -0.28 -4.86
C TRP A 153 -4.89 -1.01 -5.38
N SER A 154 -3.74 -0.52 -4.92
CA SER A 154 -2.44 -1.14 -5.07
C SER A 154 -2.00 -1.65 -3.71
N ILE A 155 -1.51 -2.88 -3.62
CA ILE A 155 -1.01 -3.50 -2.39
C ILE A 155 0.41 -4.06 -2.57
N ASP A 156 1.02 -4.48 -1.47
CA ASP A 156 2.33 -5.16 -1.40
C ASP A 156 3.50 -4.32 -1.93
N HIS A 157 3.89 -3.30 -1.15
CA HIS A 157 4.95 -2.35 -1.47
C HIS A 157 6.20 -2.51 -0.59
N GLY A 158 6.32 -3.62 0.13
CA GLY A 158 7.51 -3.91 0.96
C GLY A 158 8.83 -3.90 0.16
N ILE A 159 8.77 -4.11 -1.16
CA ILE A 159 9.91 -4.16 -2.07
C ILE A 159 9.99 -2.90 -2.96
N CYS A 160 9.80 -1.73 -2.34
CA CYS A 160 9.99 -0.40 -2.95
C CYS A 160 11.22 0.31 -2.35
N PHE A 161 11.60 1.46 -2.92
CA PHE A 161 12.65 2.35 -2.42
C PHE A 161 14.01 1.65 -2.22
N ASN A 162 14.40 0.84 -3.21
CA ASN A 162 15.78 0.37 -3.28
C ASN A 162 16.68 1.52 -3.76
N GLU A 163 17.91 1.62 -3.22
CA GLU A 163 18.89 2.62 -3.64
C GLU A 163 19.41 2.35 -5.06
N GLU A 164 19.50 1.08 -5.44
CA GLU A 164 19.81 0.67 -6.80
C GLU A 164 18.52 0.58 -7.63
N TYR A 165 18.59 0.95 -8.90
CA TYR A 165 17.46 0.78 -9.81
C TYR A 165 17.09 -0.71 -9.95
N LYS A 166 15.86 -1.06 -9.57
CA LYS A 166 15.33 -2.43 -9.55
C LYS A 166 13.89 -2.55 -10.05
N LEU A 167 13.38 -1.54 -10.76
CA LEU A 167 12.02 -1.52 -11.28
C LEU A 167 11.66 -2.85 -11.96
N ARG A 168 10.65 -3.53 -11.41
CA ARG A 168 10.06 -4.74 -11.98
C ARG A 168 8.55 -4.64 -11.82
N THR A 169 7.91 -4.30 -12.93
CA THR A 169 6.45 -4.16 -13.02
C THR A 169 5.86 -5.04 -14.09
N VAL A 170 4.57 -5.35 -13.98
CA VAL A 170 3.79 -5.99 -15.06
C VAL A 170 3.10 -4.94 -15.94
N ILE A 171 3.05 -3.68 -15.53
CA ILE A 171 2.33 -2.60 -16.20
C ILE A 171 3.24 -1.94 -17.24
N TRP A 172 3.58 -2.66 -18.30
CA TRP A 172 4.41 -2.14 -19.41
C TRP A 172 3.60 -1.48 -20.53
N ASP A 173 2.27 -1.53 -20.44
CA ASP A 173 1.33 -1.07 -21.46
C ASP A 173 1.53 0.41 -21.84
N TYR A 174 2.06 1.22 -20.91
CA TYR A 174 2.31 2.65 -21.09
C TYR A 174 3.77 3.00 -21.40
N MET A 175 4.59 2.01 -21.77
CA MET A 175 5.99 2.24 -22.13
C MET A 175 6.09 3.24 -23.29
N LEU A 176 7.00 4.20 -23.19
CA LEU A 176 7.23 5.28 -24.16
C LEU A 176 6.08 6.30 -24.28
N GLU A 177 5.01 6.18 -23.49
CA GLU A 177 4.03 7.25 -23.39
C GLU A 177 4.61 8.46 -22.65
N ILE A 178 4.14 9.65 -23.02
CA ILE A 178 4.49 10.88 -22.34
C ILE A 178 3.71 10.94 -21.03
N ILE A 179 4.41 11.21 -19.92
CA ILE A 179 3.76 11.45 -18.63
C ILE A 179 2.91 12.72 -18.74
N PRO A 180 1.60 12.67 -18.43
CA PRO A 180 0.73 13.84 -18.45
C PRO A 180 1.30 14.97 -17.59
N THR A 181 1.16 16.22 -18.07
CA THR A 181 1.79 17.39 -17.44
C THR A 181 1.26 17.64 -16.03
N GLU A 182 0.00 17.33 -15.78
CA GLU A 182 -0.63 17.36 -14.47
C GLU A 182 0.05 16.41 -13.47
N LEU A 183 0.37 15.17 -13.88
CA LEU A 183 1.06 14.21 -13.01
C LEU A 183 2.52 14.64 -12.79
N LEU A 184 3.20 15.15 -13.82
CA LEU A 184 4.55 15.71 -13.66
C LEU A 184 4.57 16.86 -12.65
N LYS A 185 3.54 17.71 -12.67
CA LYS A 185 3.43 18.81 -11.71
C LYS A 185 3.23 18.30 -10.29
N GLU A 186 2.35 17.32 -10.08
CA GLU A 186 2.15 16.70 -8.76
C GLU A 186 3.46 16.07 -8.22
N LEU A 187 4.26 15.45 -9.10
CA LEU A 187 5.58 14.92 -8.72
C LEU A 187 6.60 16.02 -8.41
N GLN A 188 6.58 17.14 -9.14
CA GLN A 188 7.43 18.29 -8.83
C GLN A 188 7.07 18.90 -7.48
N ASP A 189 5.77 19.06 -7.19
CA ASP A 189 5.29 19.57 -5.91
C ASP A 189 5.73 18.65 -4.74
N LEU A 190 5.71 17.32 -4.95
CA LEU A 190 6.27 16.34 -4.01
C LEU A 190 7.78 16.51 -3.80
N ASP A 191 8.56 16.64 -4.87
CA ASP A 191 10.01 16.85 -4.80
C ASP A 191 10.37 18.14 -4.04
N ASP A 192 9.68 19.25 -4.38
CA ASP A 192 9.84 20.54 -3.71
C ASP A 192 9.53 20.44 -2.21
N SER A 193 8.58 19.59 -1.81
CA SER A 193 8.21 19.37 -0.41
C SER A 193 9.32 18.74 0.43
N PHE A 194 10.17 17.91 -0.18
CA PHE A 194 11.33 17.32 0.50
C PHE A 194 12.45 18.34 0.65
N ASN A 195 12.65 19.19 -0.36
CA ASN A 195 13.68 20.23 -0.35
C ASN A 195 13.37 21.36 0.64
N ASN A 196 12.10 21.72 0.80
CA ASN A 196 11.66 22.76 1.74
C ASN A 196 11.69 22.35 3.22
N LYS A 197 11.86 21.04 3.53
CA LYS A 197 11.99 20.54 4.91
C LYS A 197 13.43 20.52 5.43
N ASN A 198 14.41 20.91 4.60
CA ASN A 198 15.83 21.02 4.97
C ASN A 198 16.25 22.46 5.35
N GLY A 199 15.30 23.31 5.79
CA GLY A 199 15.52 24.69 6.25
C GLY A 199 15.31 24.88 7.74
#